data_AF-A0A9D8R0P9-F1
#
_entry.id   AF-A0A9D8R0P9-F1
#
_cell.length_a   1.000
_cell.length_b   1.000
_cell.length_c   1.000
_cell.angle_alpha   90.00
_cell.angle_beta   90.00
_cell.angle_gamma   90.00
#
_symmetry.space_group_name_H-M   'P 1'
#
loop_
_entity.id
_entity.type
_entity.pdbx_description
1 polymer ?
#
loop_
_entity_poly.entity_id
_entity_poly.type
_entity_poly.pdbx_seq_one_letter_code
_entity_poly.pdbx_strand_id
1 'polypeptide(L)'
;MTIGQRNNNPLNIRKVRGTHWKGEVIKASPSRGGLEGSPFVQFETAEWGIRAAFCILETYKRKYQAVCVEDIISRWAPPSENNTKAYINAVCKATGYGAKERLGQNQLGRLIMAM
;
A
#
# COMPACT_ATOMS: atom_id res chain seq x y z
N MET A 1 16.04 -10.43 -0.99
CA MET A 1 14.96 -9.96 -0.10
C MET A 1 14.65 -8.51 -0.44
N THR A 2 13.38 -8.16 -0.64
CA THR A 2 12.96 -6.78 -0.96
C THR A 2 12.88 -5.91 0.30
N ILE A 3 12.82 -4.58 0.15
CA ILE A 3 12.61 -3.65 1.27
C ILE A 3 11.28 -3.95 1.98
N GLY A 4 10.21 -4.22 1.22
CA GLY A 4 8.91 -4.59 1.77
C GLY A 4 8.95 -5.87 2.61
N GLN A 5 9.69 -6.89 2.17
CA GLN A 5 9.90 -8.12 2.95
C GLN A 5 10.65 -7.85 4.26
N ARG A 6 11.74 -7.08 4.21
CA ARG A 6 12.50 -6.73 5.42
C ARG A 6 11.68 -5.90 6.40
N ASN A 7 10.80 -5.04 5.89
CA ASN A 7 10.00 -4.12 6.70
C ASN A 7 8.63 -4.69 7.11
N ASN A 8 8.29 -5.93 6.73
CA ASN A 8 6.93 -6.46 6.85
C ASN A 8 5.86 -5.51 6.27
N ASN A 9 6.24 -4.78 5.23
CA ASN A 9 5.46 -3.73 4.59
C ASN A 9 5.33 -4.05 3.10
N PRO A 10 4.47 -5.03 2.73
CA PRO A 10 4.43 -5.56 1.37
C PRO A 10 4.12 -4.48 0.33
N LEU A 11 3.36 -3.43 0.70
CA LEU A 11 2.96 -2.36 -0.21
C LEU A 11 3.81 -1.08 -0.09
N ASN A 12 4.97 -1.15 0.58
CA ASN A 12 5.89 -0.02 0.75
C ASN A 12 5.19 1.27 1.25
N ILE A 13 4.30 1.15 2.23
CA ILE A 13 3.63 2.29 2.87
C ILE A 13 4.68 3.23 3.46
N ARG A 14 4.58 4.52 3.11
CA ARG A 14 5.49 5.56 3.60
C ARG A 14 5.05 6.11 4.96
N LYS A 15 6.01 6.52 5.77
CA LYS A 15 5.77 7.22 7.04
C LYS A 15 5.12 8.57 6.74
N VAL A 16 4.12 8.95 7.53
CA VAL A 16 3.49 10.27 7.50
C VAL A 16 3.62 10.87 8.89
N ARG A 17 4.09 12.11 8.99
CA ARG A 17 4.27 12.79 10.27
C ARG A 17 2.95 12.81 11.04
N GLY A 18 2.96 12.33 12.28
CA GLY A 18 1.79 12.29 13.16
C GLY A 18 0.86 11.09 12.95
N THR A 19 1.19 10.18 12.04
CA THR A 19 0.44 8.93 11.85
C THR A 19 1.21 7.76 12.43
N HIS A 20 0.53 6.97 13.27
CA HIS A 20 1.06 5.71 13.79
C HIS A 20 0.11 4.56 13.47
N TRP A 21 0.66 3.47 12.96
CA TRP A 21 -0.11 2.28 12.62
C TRP A 21 -0.09 1.26 13.76
N LYS A 22 -1.15 0.45 13.85
CA LYS A 22 -1.14 -0.72 14.73
C LYS A 22 -0.06 -1.71 14.23
N GLY A 23 0.76 -2.20 15.15
CA GLY A 23 1.90 -3.06 14.85
C GLY A 23 3.06 -2.35 14.17
N GLU A 24 3.10 -1.01 14.16
CA GLU A 24 4.25 -0.25 13.70
C GLU A 24 5.43 -0.37 14.68
N VAL A 25 6.60 -0.65 14.13
CA VAL A 25 7.85 -0.64 14.89
C VAL A 25 8.34 0.80 14.96
N ILE A 26 8.24 1.41 16.14
CA ILE A 26 8.58 2.83 16.37
C ILE A 26 10.01 3.05 16.88
N LYS A 27 10.72 1.99 17.30
CA LYS A 27 12.12 2.04 17.76
C LYS A 27 12.98 1.11 16.91
N ALA A 28 14.15 1.58 16.50
CA ALA A 28 15.13 0.79 15.76
C ALA A 28 15.41 -0.52 16.49
N SER A 29 15.16 -1.65 15.82
CA SER A 29 15.55 -2.98 16.29
C SER A 29 16.91 -3.31 15.66
N PRO A 30 17.96 -3.57 16.46
CA PRO A 30 19.31 -3.88 15.94
C PRO A 30 19.34 -5.07 14.97
N SER A 31 18.43 -6.03 15.16
CA SER A 31 18.34 -7.26 14.38
C SER A 31 17.54 -7.15 13.07
N ARG A 32 16.90 -6.00 12.78
CA ARG A 32 16.07 -5.83 11.56
C ARG A 32 16.62 -4.88 10.51
N GLY A 33 17.82 -4.31 10.72
CA GLY A 33 18.39 -3.28 9.86
C GLY A 33 17.64 -1.96 10.05
N GLY A 34 18.32 -0.96 10.60
CA GLY A 34 17.73 0.19 11.27
C GLY A 34 16.59 0.92 10.53
N LEU A 35 15.60 1.35 11.31
CA LEU A 35 14.53 2.30 10.97
C LEU A 35 15.04 3.69 10.53
N GLU A 36 16.31 3.96 10.80
CA GLU A 36 16.94 5.26 10.64
C GLU A 36 17.13 5.59 9.16
N GLY A 37 16.60 6.72 8.73
CA GLY A 37 16.62 7.16 7.33
C GLY A 37 15.61 6.48 6.38
N SER A 38 14.92 5.40 6.80
CA SER A 38 13.92 4.78 5.91
C SER A 38 12.62 5.60 5.83
N PRO A 39 12.15 5.96 4.62
CA PRO A 39 10.87 6.67 4.44
C PRO A 39 9.66 5.73 4.59
N PHE A 40 9.89 4.42 4.76
CA PHE A 40 8.84 3.41 4.82
C PHE A 40 8.54 3.00 6.25
N VAL A 41 7.27 2.69 6.51
CA VAL A 41 6.82 2.10 7.77
C VAL A 41 7.41 0.70 7.89
N GLN A 42 7.81 0.32 9.11
CA GLN A 42 8.14 -1.05 9.45
C GLN A 42 7.06 -1.62 10.36
N PHE A 43 6.63 -2.85 10.09
CA PHE A 43 5.64 -3.54 10.89
C PHE A 43 6.25 -4.72 11.64
N GLU A 44 5.61 -5.11 12.75
CA GLU A 44 5.99 -6.29 13.52
C GLU A 44 5.86 -7.57 12.71
N THR A 45 4.81 -7.66 11.89
CA THR A 45 4.49 -8.79 11.00
C THR A 45 3.86 -8.29 9.70
N ALA A 46 3.89 -9.09 8.64
CA ALA A 46 3.39 -8.68 7.31
C ALA A 46 1.87 -8.43 7.32
N GLU A 47 1.12 -9.12 8.18
CA GLU A 47 -0.32 -8.99 8.37
C GLU A 47 -0.68 -7.57 8.84
N TRP A 48 0.15 -6.94 9.68
CA TRP A 48 -0.04 -5.54 10.07
C TRP A 48 0.13 -4.59 8.88
N GLY A 49 1.09 -4.85 7.99
CA GLY A 49 1.27 -4.09 6.75
C GLY A 49 0.09 -4.26 5.79
N ILE A 50 -0.43 -5.48 5.63
CA ILE A 50 -1.63 -5.76 4.82
C ILE A 50 -2.85 -5.04 5.43
N ARG A 51 -3.04 -5.11 6.75
CA ARG A 51 -4.12 -4.40 7.44
C ARG A 51 -4.03 -2.89 7.21
N ALA A 52 -2.83 -2.31 7.29
CA ALA A 52 -2.63 -0.88 7.01
C ALA A 52 -3.04 -0.52 5.57
N ALA A 53 -2.70 -1.36 4.59
CA ALA A 53 -3.15 -1.17 3.20
C ALA A 53 -4.69 -1.16 3.09
N PHE A 54 -5.39 -2.09 3.72
CA PHE A 54 -6.86 -2.08 3.78
C PHE A 54 -7.42 -0.79 4.37
N CYS A 55 -6.84 -0.30 5.48
CA CYS A 55 -7.26 0.98 6.08
C CYS A 55 -7.06 2.18 5.14
N ILE A 56 -5.97 2.19 4.37
CA ILE A 56 -5.71 3.24 3.37
C ILE A 56 -6.75 3.17 2.25
N LEU A 57 -7.00 1.98 1.69
CA LEU A 57 -7.99 1.84 0.61
C LEU A 57 -9.41 2.18 1.06
N GLU A 58 -9.79 1.81 2.29
CA GLU A 58 -11.07 2.23 2.86
C GLU A 58 -11.16 3.76 3.03
N THR A 59 -10.05 4.39 3.44
CA THR A 59 -9.97 5.87 3.50
C THR A 59 -10.11 6.48 2.11
N TYR A 60 -9.47 5.88 1.09
CA TYR A 60 -9.55 6.33 -0.30
C TYR A 60 -10.98 6.33 -0.81
N LYS A 61 -11.69 5.22 -0.56
CA LYS A 61 -13.11 5.09 -0.90
C LYS A 61 -13.99 6.12 -0.18
N ARG A 62 -13.87 6.23 1.14
CA ARG A 62 -14.75 7.09 1.95
C ARG A 62 -14.52 8.57 1.74
N LYS A 63 -13.26 9.00 1.64
CA LYS A 63 -12.89 10.42 1.61
C LYS A 63 -12.75 10.97 0.19
N TYR A 64 -12.29 10.16 -0.75
CA TYR A 64 -11.95 10.61 -2.10
C TYR A 64 -12.80 9.96 -3.20
N GLN A 65 -13.76 9.11 -2.83
CA GLN A 65 -14.58 8.34 -3.78
C GLN A 65 -13.76 7.55 -4.79
N ALA A 66 -12.52 7.17 -4.43
CA ALA A 66 -11.67 6.33 -5.25
C ALA A 66 -12.19 4.90 -5.19
N VAL A 67 -12.84 4.47 -6.26
CA VAL A 67 -13.64 3.23 -6.29
C VAL A 67 -13.21 2.28 -7.40
N CYS A 68 -12.25 2.65 -8.24
CA CYS A 68 -11.70 1.79 -9.28
C CYS A 68 -10.16 1.69 -9.21
N VAL A 69 -9.57 0.80 -10.00
CA VAL A 69 -8.10 0.62 -10.04
C VAL A 69 -7.40 1.93 -10.44
N GLU A 70 -7.93 2.64 -11.43
CA GLU A 70 -7.38 3.92 -11.90
C GLU A 70 -7.30 4.95 -10.77
N ASP A 71 -8.39 5.15 -10.00
CA ASP A 71 -8.42 6.11 -8.89
C ASP A 71 -7.43 5.70 -7.78
N ILE A 72 -7.45 4.42 -7.41
CA ILE A 72 -6.68 3.89 -6.29
C ILE A 72 -5.18 3.99 -6.60
N ILE A 73 -4.75 3.51 -7.76
CA ILE A 73 -3.34 3.50 -8.13
C ILE A 73 -2.83 4.91 -8.43
N SER A 74 -3.65 5.79 -9.04
CA SER A 74 -3.24 7.17 -9.29
C SER A 74 -2.99 7.94 -7.99
N ARG A 75 -3.73 7.62 -6.93
CA ARG A 75 -3.49 8.19 -5.60
C ARG A 75 -2.33 7.50 -4.86
N TRP A 76 -2.18 6.19 -5.01
CA TRP A 76 -1.14 5.41 -4.35
C TRP A 76 0.26 5.67 -4.91
N ALA A 77 0.35 5.81 -6.23
CA ALA A 77 1.58 5.97 -6.99
C ALA A 77 1.41 7.08 -8.04
N PRO A 78 1.43 8.36 -7.63
CA PRO A 78 1.17 9.48 -8.51
C PRO A 78 2.25 9.62 -9.60
N PRO A 79 1.90 10.23 -10.75
CA PRO A 79 2.76 10.26 -11.93
C PRO A 79 4.01 11.13 -11.79
N SER A 80 4.07 12.00 -10.77
CA SER A 80 5.26 12.80 -10.45
C SER A 80 6.47 11.94 -10.05
N GLU A 81 6.22 10.73 -9.53
CA GLU A 81 7.27 9.83 -9.02
C GLU A 81 7.25 8.45 -9.68
N ASN A 82 6.19 8.10 -10.42
CA ASN A 82 5.95 6.75 -10.90
C ASN A 82 5.43 6.73 -12.33
N ASN A 83 5.61 5.61 -13.03
CA ASN A 83 4.85 5.32 -14.25
C ASN A 83 3.46 4.79 -13.88
N THR A 84 2.56 5.67 -13.44
CA THR A 84 1.22 5.34 -12.94
C THR A 84 0.41 4.51 -13.95
N LYS A 85 0.49 4.85 -15.24
CA LYS A 85 -0.23 4.12 -16.30
C LYS A 85 0.25 2.67 -16.43
N ALA A 86 1.56 2.46 -16.40
CA ALA A 86 2.11 1.09 -16.41
C ALA A 86 1.69 0.31 -15.16
N TYR A 87 1.65 0.95 -14.00
CA TYR A 87 1.21 0.31 -12.76
C TYR A 87 -0.28 -0.07 -12.80
N ILE A 88 -1.15 0.83 -13.25
CA ILE A 88 -2.58 0.52 -13.47
C ILE A 88 -2.71 -0.70 -14.40
N ASN A 89 -2.00 -0.71 -15.53
CA ASN A 89 -2.06 -1.83 -16.48
C ASN A 89 -1.59 -3.14 -15.86
N ALA A 90 -0.52 -3.12 -15.06
CA ALA A 90 -0.01 -4.30 -14.38
C ALA A 90 -1.03 -4.85 -13.36
N VAL A 91 -1.64 -3.97 -12.57
CA VAL A 91 -2.67 -4.34 -11.58
C VAL A 91 -3.92 -4.87 -12.27
N CYS A 92 -4.41 -4.22 -13.32
CA CYS A 92 -5.54 -4.72 -14.12
C CYS A 92 -5.24 -6.11 -14.68
N LYS A 93 -4.04 -6.35 -15.22
CA LYS A 93 -3.63 -7.66 -15.75
C LYS A 93 -3.59 -8.74 -14.66
N ALA A 94 -3.07 -8.43 -13.48
CA ALA A 94 -2.96 -9.39 -12.37
C ALA A 94 -4.31 -9.72 -11.72
N THR A 95 -5.20 -8.73 -11.63
CA THR A 95 -6.51 -8.87 -10.98
C THR A 95 -7.62 -9.32 -11.92
N GLY A 96 -7.51 -8.98 -13.21
CA GLY A 96 -8.59 -9.11 -14.18
C GLY A 96 -9.63 -8.00 -14.12
N TYR A 97 -9.47 -6.99 -13.25
CA TYR A 97 -10.42 -5.89 -13.10
C TYR A 97 -10.23 -4.82 -14.17
N GLY A 98 -11.33 -4.22 -14.62
CA GLY A 98 -11.28 -3.03 -15.48
C GLY A 98 -10.69 -1.83 -14.75
N ALA A 99 -9.91 -0.99 -15.45
CA ALA A 99 -9.29 0.19 -14.85
C ALA A 99 -10.31 1.13 -14.17
N LYS A 100 -11.48 1.29 -14.82
CA LYS A 100 -12.61 2.12 -14.36
C LYS A 100 -13.79 1.33 -13.78
N GLU A 101 -13.62 0.03 -13.60
CA GLU A 101 -14.65 -0.82 -12.98
C GLU A 101 -14.79 -0.47 -11.49
N ARG A 102 -16.02 -0.31 -11.02
CA ARG A 102 -16.29 -0.03 -9.60
C ARG A 102 -16.05 -1.29 -8.76
N LEU A 103 -15.12 -1.19 -7.82
CA LEU A 103 -14.72 -2.27 -6.93
C LEU A 103 -15.52 -2.28 -5.62
N GLY A 104 -16.00 -3.47 -5.27
CA GLY A 104 -16.59 -3.82 -3.97
C GLY A 104 -15.54 -4.21 -2.92
N GLN A 105 -15.99 -4.38 -1.68
CA GLN A 105 -15.11 -4.67 -0.54
C GLN A 105 -14.42 -6.04 -0.65
N ASN A 106 -15.12 -7.03 -1.22
CA ASN A 106 -14.62 -8.37 -1.54
C ASN A 106 -13.54 -8.38 -2.63
N GLN A 107 -13.41 -7.32 -3.44
CA GLN A 107 -12.37 -7.21 -4.48
C GLN A 107 -11.07 -6.58 -3.94
N LEU A 108 -11.10 -5.93 -2.77
CA LEU A 108 -9.94 -5.22 -2.21
C LEU A 108 -8.78 -6.15 -1.84
N GLY A 109 -9.05 -7.37 -1.38
CA GLY A 109 -8.00 -8.33 -1.04
C GLY A 109 -7.16 -8.70 -2.25
N ARG A 110 -7.81 -9.03 -3.38
CA ARG A 110 -7.11 -9.33 -4.64
C ARG A 110 -6.36 -8.11 -5.17
N LEU A 111 -6.95 -6.92 -5.04
CA LEU A 111 -6.30 -5.67 -5.42
C LEU A 111 -5.01 -5.44 -4.63
N ILE A 112 -5.06 -5.54 -3.29
CA ILE A 112 -3.89 -5.38 -2.41
C ILE A 112 -2.78 -6.36 -2.77
N MET A 113 -3.11 -7.62 -3.06
CA MET A 113 -2.11 -8.62 -3.43
C MET A 113 -1.45 -8.38 -4.79
N ALA A 114 -2.09 -7.59 -5.67
CA ALA A 114 -1.59 -7.25 -7.00
C ALA A 114 -0.85 -5.90 -7.07
N MET A 115 -0.89 -5.13 -5.98
CA MET A 115 -0.20 -3.84 -5.83
C MET A 115 1.22 -4.08 -5.34
#